data_AF-A0A7C3CA98-F1
#
_entry.id   AF-A0A7C3CA98-F1
#
_cell.length_a   1.000
_cell.length_b   1.000
_cell.length_c   1.000
_cell.angle_alpha   90.00
_cell.angle_beta   90.00
_cell.angle_gamma   90.00
#
_symmetry.space_group_name_H-M   'P 1'
#
loop_
_entity.id
_entity.type
_entity.pdbx_description
1 polymer ?
#
loop_
_entity_poly.entity_id
_entity_poly.type
_entity_poly.pdbx_seq_one_letter_code
_entity_poly.pdbx_strand_id
1 'polypeptide(L)' 'MKFQSGDIPLLIDGKTYFLRLTLGALAEIDARLGVKGPQELAQFMRQLAVDPKNALSAFTLLECLLR' A
#
# COMPACT_ATOMS: atom_id res chain seq x y z
N MET A 1 -12.08 1.04 18.09
CA MET A 1 -11.46 2.01 17.15
C MET A 1 -12.57 2.63 16.30
N LYS A 2 -12.55 3.95 16.12
CA LYS A 2 -13.52 4.65 15.25
C LYS A 2 -13.05 4.53 13.80
N PHE A 3 -13.91 4.11 12.89
CA PHE A 3 -13.66 4.10 11.44
C PHE A 3 -13.16 5.48 10.97
N GLN A 4 -12.10 5.51 10.16
CA GLN A 4 -11.62 6.71 9.50
C GLN A 4 -11.63 6.53 7.98
N SER A 5 -11.79 7.64 7.27
CA SER A 5 -11.72 7.64 5.81
C SER A 5 -10.34 7.13 5.36
N GLY A 6 -10.33 6.13 4.48
CA GLY A 6 -9.11 5.42 4.06
C GLY A 6 -8.86 4.08 4.76
N ASP A 7 -9.69 3.68 5.72
CA ASP A 7 -9.65 2.34 6.32
C ASP A 7 -10.21 1.30 5.34
N ILE A 8 -9.41 0.27 5.05
CA ILE A 8 -9.82 -0.87 4.21
C ILE A 8 -10.10 -2.07 5.13
N PRO A 9 -11.31 -2.64 5.15
CA PRO A 9 -11.60 -3.83 5.93
C PRO A 9 -10.91 -5.06 5.33
N LEU A 10 -10.28 -5.87 6.17
CA LEU A 10 -9.67 -7.15 5.80
C LEU A 10 -10.19 -8.26 6.70
N LEU A 11 -10.58 -9.40 6.14
CA LEU A 11 -11.04 -10.56 6.90
C LEU A 11 -9.86 -11.54 7.08
N ILE A 12 -9.46 -11.82 8.33
CA ILE A 12 -8.44 -12.81 8.68
C ILE A 12 -9.02 -13.71 9.77
N ASP A 13 -9.03 -15.03 9.54
CA ASP A 13 -9.56 -16.03 10.49
C ASP A 13 -10.97 -15.71 11.01
N GLY A 14 -11.85 -15.24 10.12
CA GLY A 14 -13.23 -14.87 10.47
C GLY A 14 -13.37 -13.58 11.29
N LYS A 15 -12.27 -12.85 11.54
CA LYS A 15 -12.27 -11.56 12.23
C LYS A 15 -11.99 -10.42 11.24
N THR A 16 -12.73 -9.34 11.37
CA THR A 16 -12.52 -8.12 10.57
C THR A 16 -11.46 -7.25 11.21
N TYR A 17 -10.39 -7.00 10.48
CA TYR A 17 -9.35 -6.02 10.76
C TYR A 17 -9.53 -4.82 9.82
N PHE A 18 -8.97 -3.67 10.19
CA PHE A 18 -8.97 -2.48 9.33
C PHE A 18 -7.53 -2.07 9.05
N LEU A 19 -7.15 -2.12 7.78
CA LEU A 19 -5.87 -1.63 7.30
C LEU A 19 -5.98 -0.13 7.06
N ARG A 20 -4.99 0.62 7.56
CA ARG A 20 -4.86 2.05 7.31
C ARG A 20 -3.47 2.35 6.79
N LEU A 21 -3.41 3.05 5.67
CA LEU A 21 -2.15 3.63 5.20
C LEU A 21 -1.84 4.88 6.04
N THR A 22 -0.73 4.86 6.78
CA THR A 22 -0.27 6.04 7.51
C THR A 22 0.62 6.91 6.62
N LEU A 23 0.75 8.20 6.94
CA LEU A 23 1.69 9.09 6.23
C LEU A 23 3.14 8.61 6.34
N GLY A 24 3.52 7.99 7.46
CA GLY A 24 4.86 7.41 7.63
C GLY A 24 5.10 6.21 6.70
N ALA A 25 4.14 5.29 6.63
CA ALA A 25 4.21 4.16 5.71
C ALA A 25 4.21 4.62 4.25
N LEU A 26 3.42 5.65 3.92
CA LEU A 26 3.40 6.24 2.58
C LEU A 26 4.75 6.85 2.20
N ALA A 27 5.39 7.60 3.11
CA ALA A 27 6.72 8.18 2.86
C ALA A 27 7.81 7.13 2.68
N GLU A 28 7.74 6.01 3.41
CA GLU A 28 8.68 4.89 3.23
C GLU A 28 8.48 4.21 1.87
N ILE A 29 7.24 3.99 1.45
CA ILE A 29 6.91 3.44 0.14
C ILE A 29 7.45 4.35 -0.97
N ASP A 30 7.22 5.66 -0.87
CA ASP A 30 7.68 6.65 -1.84
C ASP A 30 9.21 6.59 -2.03
N ALA A 31 9.94 6.58 -0.92
CA ALA A 31 11.40 6.52 -0.91
C ALA A 31 11.95 5.22 -1.52
N ARG A 32 11.34 4.07 -1.22
CA ARG A 32 11.83 2.77 -1.71
C ARG A 32 11.47 2.48 -3.17
N LEU A 33 10.34 2.98 -3.65
CA LEU A 33 9.93 2.85 -5.04
C LEU A 33 10.51 3.95 -5.94
N GLY A 34 11.13 4.98 -5.35
CA GLY A 34 11.69 6.11 -6.08
C GLY A 34 10.62 7.02 -6.70
N VAL A 35 9.41 7.04 -6.14
CA VAL A 35 8.29 7.86 -6.61
C VAL A 35 8.19 9.16 -5.81
N LYS A 36 7.76 10.25 -6.44
CA LYS A 36 7.73 11.60 -5.87
C LYS A 36 6.33 11.93 -5.37
N GLY A 37 5.88 11.17 -4.40
CA GLY A 37 4.65 11.44 -3.67
C GLY A 37 3.42 10.69 -4.17
N PRO A 38 2.25 11.01 -3.57
CA PRO A 38 1.07 10.15 -3.64
C PRO A 38 0.50 9.97 -5.05
N GLN A 39 0.64 10.97 -5.91
CA GLN A 39 0.11 10.94 -7.26
C GLN A 39 0.90 9.98 -8.17
N GLU A 40 2.23 10.02 -8.07
CA GLU A 40 3.12 9.13 -8.80
C GLU A 40 3.00 7.70 -8.27
N LEU A 41 2.88 7.54 -6.94
CA LEU A 41 2.56 6.25 -6.34
C LEU A 41 1.23 5.67 -6.85
N ALA A 42 0.17 6.48 -6.91
CA ALA A 42 -1.13 6.03 -7.41
C ALA A 42 -1.08 5.64 -8.90
N GLN A 43 -0.22 6.28 -9.70
CA GLN A 43 0.01 5.88 -11.09
C GLN A 43 0.79 4.57 -11.16
N PHE A 44 1.83 4.43 -10.35
CA PHE A 44 2.64 3.22 -10.24
C PHE A 44 1.80 2.01 -9.83
N MET A 45 0.96 2.12 -8.80
CA MET A 45 0.07 1.05 -8.35
C MET A 45 -0.93 0.63 -9.44
N ARG A 46 -1.43 1.59 -10.24
CA ARG A 46 -2.31 1.29 -11.38
C ARG A 46 -1.58 0.51 -12.47
N GLN A 47 -0.32 0.83 -12.75
CA GLN A 47 0.50 0.07 -13.70
C GLN A 47 0.77 -1.35 -13.22
N LEU A 48 1.01 -1.51 -11.92
CA LEU A 48 1.24 -2.81 -11.27
C LEU A 48 0.03 -3.75 -11.39
N ALA A 49 -1.18 -3.21 -11.33
CA ALA A 49 -2.42 -3.97 -11.51
C ALA A 49 -2.61 -4.47 -12.96
N VAL A 50 -2.02 -3.79 -13.94
CA VAL A 50 -2.16 -4.11 -15.38
C VAL A 50 -1.01 -4.98 -15.88
N ASP A 51 0.21 -4.79 -15.36
CA ASP A 51 1.38 -5.59 -15.71
C ASP A 51 2.02 -6.24 -14.46
N PRO A 52 1.59 -7.45 -14.09
CA PRO A 52 2.09 -8.15 -12.91
C PRO A 52 3.54 -8.62 -13.03
N LYS A 53 4.23 -8.37 -14.16
CA LYS A 53 5.64 -8.74 -14.35
C LYS A 53 6.60 -7.98 -13.42
N ASN A 54 6.14 -6.89 -12.80
CA ASN A 54 6.93 -6.12 -11.85
C ASN A 54 6.79 -6.66 -10.40
N ALA A 55 7.07 -7.95 -10.22
CA ALA A 55 6.94 -8.66 -8.95
C ALA A 55 7.82 -8.05 -7.83
N LEU A 56 8.99 -7.52 -8.19
CA LEU A 56 9.88 -6.83 -7.25
C LEU A 56 9.21 -5.61 -6.62
N SER A 57 8.51 -4.82 -7.44
CA SER A 57 7.79 -3.63 -6.97
C SER A 57 6.58 -3.97 -6.11
N ALA A 58 5.87 -5.05 -6.44
CA ALA A 58 4.81 -5.60 -5.59
C ALA A 58 5.37 -6.01 -4.21
N PHE A 59 6.55 -6.64 -4.21
CA PHE A 59 7.21 -7.11 -3.01
C PHE A 59 7.65 -5.95 -2.12
N THR A 60 8.24 -4.89 -2.71
CA THR A 60 8.61 -3.67 -1.97
C THR A 60 7.39 -3.02 -1.31
N LEU A 61 6.25 -2.94 -2.01
CA LEU A 61 4.99 -2.46 -1.42
C LEU A 61 4.56 -3.33 -0.23
N LEU A 62 4.57 -4.66 -0.39
CA LEU A 62 4.18 -5.59 0.67
C LEU A 62 5.11 -5.48 1.90
N GLU A 63 6.43 -5.39 1.72
CA GLU A 63 7.37 -5.22 2.82
C GLU A 63 7.12 -3.95 3.63
N CYS A 64 6.76 -2.84 2.97
CA CYS A 64 6.46 -1.59 3.65
C CYS A 64 5.13 -1.66 4.43
N LEU A 65 4.18 -2.46 3.95
CA LEU A 65 2.86 -2.62 4.56
C LEU A 65 2.83 -3.64 5.71
N LEU A 66 3.81 -4.54 5.77
CA LEU A 66 3.90 -5.64 6.75
C LEU A 66 4.89 -5.40 7.89
N ARG A 67 5.54 -4.22 7.94
CA ARG A 67 6.38 -3.77 9.04
C ARG A 67 5.57 -3.02 10.10
#